data_AF-A0A944FRZ2-F1
#
_entry.id   AF-A0A944FRZ2-F1
#
_cell.length_a   1.000
_cell.length_b   1.000
_cell.length_c   1.000
_cell.angle_alpha   90.00
_cell.angle_beta   90.00
_cell.angle_gamma   90.00
#
_symmetry.space_group_name_H-M   'P 1'
#
loop_
_entity.id
_entity.type
_entity.pdbx_description
1 polymer ?
#
loop_
_entity_poly.entity_id
_entity_poly.type
_entity_poly.pdbx_seq_one_letter_code
_entity_poly.pdbx_strand_id
1 'polypeptide(L)'
;VEQLLVRQDFLPVIKRDDKAYAHIVILGTGALADRLCALTSQLCHYPDYADGRQRRTLITVAGEGMRNWHDTFVASKRACFELSRYSYIGPDGQKEHHEPDPLYGDFLDVEWQFLDAGPGHPLLEEQMRVWSGEQDAGRQQLRMVVCYDSQDDAERTLLCLPSYMMSCLKAIYVSQNPALLKTAIASGQFGPILLFGPGTDTYDPLFEARAKAGMQVNTIYESHFSATPRPPLEAWYSLRESHKSSSIYSSFAMPLRRSCFGHDCSERDLLECEHRRWMSTMLMSGYRALIPGEIARVRTEGRVKEEKDRFRHVDIVPYDDLPEEEKDKDRVLVEQLY
;
A
#
# COMPACT_ATOMS: atom_id res chain seq x y z
N VAL A 1 5.74 10.77 -4.09
CA VAL A 1 5.65 9.39 -3.57
C VAL A 1 4.93 8.47 -4.55
N GLU A 2 3.70 8.78 -4.99
CA GLU A 2 2.91 7.94 -5.92
C GLU A 2 3.64 7.53 -7.20
N GLN A 3 4.46 8.44 -7.73
CA GLN A 3 5.24 8.20 -8.94
C GLN A 3 6.17 7.00 -8.81
N LEU A 4 6.74 6.78 -7.62
CA LEU A 4 7.59 5.63 -7.38
C LEU A 4 6.82 4.32 -7.57
N LEU A 5 5.64 4.22 -6.95
CA LEU A 5 4.92 2.96 -6.86
C LEU A 5 4.09 2.65 -8.11
N VAL A 6 3.82 3.65 -8.95
CA VAL A 6 2.86 3.53 -10.06
C VAL A 6 3.50 3.72 -11.42
N ARG A 7 4.47 4.63 -11.53
CA ARG A 7 5.07 5.01 -12.82
C ARG A 7 6.44 4.40 -13.04
N GLN A 8 7.03 3.88 -11.98
CA GLN A 8 8.30 3.19 -12.04
C GLN A 8 8.04 1.72 -11.75
N ASP A 9 8.83 0.85 -12.38
CA ASP A 9 8.80 -0.59 -12.15
C ASP A 9 9.46 -0.90 -10.80
N PHE A 10 8.82 -0.46 -9.71
CA PHE A 10 9.30 -0.63 -8.34
C PHE A 10 8.56 -1.74 -7.61
N LEU A 11 7.23 -1.76 -7.67
CA LEU A 11 6.44 -2.76 -6.95
C LEU A 11 6.73 -4.17 -7.48
N PRO A 12 6.83 -5.18 -6.61
CA PRO A 12 7.10 -6.53 -7.07
C PRO A 12 5.90 -7.09 -7.81
N VAL A 13 6.16 -7.85 -8.87
CA VAL A 13 5.14 -8.64 -9.56
C VAL A 13 5.08 -10.00 -8.89
N ILE A 14 3.96 -10.30 -8.24
CA ILE A 14 3.68 -11.59 -7.58
C ILE A 14 2.51 -12.24 -8.29
N LYS A 15 2.72 -13.43 -8.83
CA LYS A 15 1.68 -14.25 -9.47
C LYS A 15 1.04 -15.22 -8.48
N ARG A 16 -0.13 -15.72 -8.85
CA ARG A 16 -0.98 -16.59 -8.03
C ARG A 16 -0.26 -17.82 -7.44
N ASP A 17 0.64 -18.43 -8.19
CA ASP A 17 1.37 -19.64 -7.80
C ASP A 17 2.82 -19.38 -7.34
N ASP A 18 3.21 -18.11 -7.26
CA ASP A 18 4.54 -17.78 -6.76
C ASP A 18 4.69 -18.26 -5.32
N LYS A 19 5.92 -18.62 -4.94
CA LYS A 19 6.28 -18.99 -3.56
C LYS A 19 6.77 -17.81 -2.73
N ALA A 20 7.02 -16.70 -3.40
CA ALA A 20 7.46 -15.46 -2.77
C ALA A 20 6.26 -14.61 -2.33
N TYR A 21 6.40 -13.90 -1.22
CA TYR A 21 5.51 -12.79 -0.86
C TYR A 21 6.16 -11.43 -1.15
N ALA A 22 5.35 -10.38 -1.30
CA ALA A 22 5.86 -9.02 -1.44
C ALA A 22 6.33 -8.47 -0.08
N HIS A 23 7.57 -7.97 -0.03
CA HIS A 23 8.11 -7.32 1.16
C HIS A 23 8.63 -5.92 0.81
N ILE A 24 7.96 -4.90 1.34
CA ILE A 24 8.34 -3.50 1.15
C ILE A 24 8.92 -2.97 2.45
N VAL A 25 10.21 -2.64 2.44
CA VAL A 25 10.93 -2.03 3.57
C VAL A 25 11.05 -0.53 3.36
N ILE A 26 10.67 0.25 4.36
CA ILE A 26 10.75 1.72 4.40
C ILE A 26 11.75 2.09 5.50
N LEU A 27 12.90 2.64 5.11
CA LEU A 27 13.94 3.13 6.03
C LEU A 27 13.75 4.62 6.27
N GLY A 28 13.47 4.98 7.52
CA GLY A 28 13.15 6.33 7.96
C GLY A 28 11.79 6.41 8.64
N THR A 29 11.56 7.52 9.33
CA THR A 29 10.30 7.86 10.01
C THR A 29 9.77 9.20 9.48
N GLY A 30 8.65 9.69 10.04
CA GLY A 30 8.09 11.00 9.72
C GLY A 30 7.05 10.99 8.59
N ALA A 31 6.65 12.17 8.15
CA ALA A 31 5.49 12.35 7.26
C ALA A 31 5.65 11.68 5.89
N LEU A 32 6.89 11.52 5.41
CA LEU A 32 7.16 10.81 4.17
C LEU A 32 6.97 9.29 4.34
N ALA A 33 7.46 8.73 5.45
CA ALA A 33 7.23 7.33 5.81
C ALA A 33 5.74 7.04 6.00
N ASP A 34 4.98 7.91 6.68
CA ASP A 34 3.52 7.79 6.84
C ASP A 34 2.82 7.63 5.48
N ARG A 35 3.19 8.51 4.53
CA ARG A 35 2.62 8.50 3.19
C ARG A 35 2.99 7.21 2.45
N LEU A 36 4.26 6.82 2.47
CA LEU A 36 4.71 5.59 1.81
C LEU A 36 4.01 4.36 2.39
N CYS A 37 3.85 4.26 3.71
CA CYS A 37 3.10 3.19 4.36
C CYS A 37 1.65 3.12 3.85
N ALA A 38 0.94 4.25 3.89
CA ALA A 38 -0.44 4.32 3.41
C ALA A 38 -0.54 3.92 1.92
N LEU A 39 0.31 4.50 1.07
CA LEU A 39 0.33 4.24 -0.37
C LEU A 39 0.67 2.78 -0.70
N THR A 40 1.65 2.19 -0.04
CA THR A 40 2.02 0.80 -0.22
C THR A 40 0.86 -0.11 0.15
N SER A 41 0.21 0.12 1.31
CA SER A 41 -0.95 -0.67 1.73
C SER A 41 -2.19 -0.51 0.84
N GLN A 42 -2.27 0.58 0.06
CA GLN A 42 -3.37 0.85 -0.86
C GLN A 42 -3.14 0.30 -2.27
N LEU A 43 -1.92 -0.18 -2.58
CA LEU A 43 -1.55 -0.64 -3.92
C LEU A 43 -1.09 -2.10 -3.96
N CYS A 44 -0.48 -2.59 -2.87
CA CYS A 44 0.22 -3.88 -2.85
C CYS A 44 -0.71 -5.02 -2.44
N HIS A 45 -1.68 -5.31 -3.31
CA HIS A 45 -2.61 -6.44 -3.18
C HIS A 45 -2.34 -7.44 -4.30
N TYR A 46 -2.18 -8.71 -3.93
CA TYR A 46 -1.67 -9.75 -4.83
C TYR A 46 -2.59 -10.97 -4.92
N PRO A 47 -2.50 -11.75 -6.01
CA PRO A 47 -3.32 -12.95 -6.23
C PRO A 47 -2.97 -14.12 -5.31
N ASP A 48 -1.80 -14.14 -4.68
CA ASP A 48 -1.32 -15.23 -3.82
C ASP A 48 -1.91 -15.21 -2.39
N TYR A 49 -2.74 -14.22 -2.07
CA TYR A 49 -3.54 -14.22 -0.84
C TYR A 49 -4.80 -15.09 -0.96
N ALA A 50 -5.40 -15.15 -2.15
CA ALA A 50 -6.68 -15.79 -2.39
C ALA A 50 -6.65 -17.32 -2.18
N ASP A 51 -7.83 -17.91 -2.01
CA ASP A 51 -8.07 -19.36 -1.95
C ASP A 51 -7.23 -20.11 -0.89
N GLY A 52 -7.17 -19.54 0.32
CA GLY A 52 -6.57 -20.21 1.49
C GLY A 52 -5.04 -20.19 1.52
N ARG A 53 -4.37 -19.58 0.53
CA ARG A 53 -2.91 -19.36 0.57
C ARG A 53 -2.51 -18.31 1.60
N GLN A 54 -3.34 -17.26 1.77
CA GLN A 54 -3.26 -16.23 2.81
C GLN A 54 -1.88 -15.58 2.98
N ARG A 55 -1.11 -15.43 1.90
CA ARG A 55 0.16 -14.71 1.96
C ARG A 55 -0.07 -13.22 1.90
N ARG A 56 0.46 -12.54 2.91
CA ARG A 56 0.30 -11.10 3.06
C ARG A 56 1.47 -10.36 2.45
N THR A 57 1.20 -9.18 1.92
CA THR A 57 2.24 -8.17 1.72
C THR A 57 2.76 -7.74 3.09
N LEU A 58 4.06 -7.87 3.30
CA LEU A 58 4.71 -7.36 4.50
C LEU A 58 5.23 -5.95 4.25
N ILE A 59 4.79 -5.00 5.07
CA ILE A 59 5.31 -3.63 5.09
C ILE A 59 6.12 -3.44 6.35
N THR A 60 7.44 -3.26 6.20
CA THR A 60 8.34 -3.03 7.32
C THR A 60 8.79 -1.58 7.34
N VAL A 61 8.73 -0.92 8.50
CA VAL A 61 9.30 0.41 8.72
C VAL A 61 10.42 0.29 9.74
N ALA A 62 11.60 0.79 9.41
CA ALA A 62 12.77 0.75 10.30
C ALA A 62 13.41 2.12 10.44
N GLY A 63 13.80 2.48 11.66
CA GLY A 63 14.44 3.76 11.96
C GLY A 63 14.65 3.96 13.45
N GLU A 64 15.24 5.10 13.81
CA GLU A 64 15.42 5.50 15.20
C GLU A 64 14.15 6.15 15.76
N GLY A 65 13.91 5.98 17.06
CA GLY A 65 12.73 6.54 17.73
C GLY A 65 11.42 5.91 17.25
N MET A 66 11.49 4.66 16.78
CA MET A 66 10.37 3.98 16.13
C MET A 66 9.19 3.86 17.07
N ARG A 67 9.37 3.65 18.39
CA ARG A 67 8.24 3.53 19.33
C ARG A 67 7.27 4.70 19.25
N ASN A 68 7.79 5.93 19.32
CA ASN A 68 6.95 7.13 19.31
C ASN A 68 6.26 7.33 17.95
N TRP A 69 6.99 7.07 16.86
CA TRP A 69 6.42 7.16 15.52
C TRP A 69 5.34 6.09 15.29
N HIS A 70 5.62 4.83 15.65
CA HIS A 70 4.69 3.70 15.64
C HIS A 70 3.40 4.03 16.39
N ASP A 71 3.50 4.45 17.66
CA ASP A 71 2.34 4.72 18.50
C ASP A 71 1.47 5.84 17.89
N THR A 72 2.11 6.86 17.30
CA THR A 72 1.43 7.95 16.59
C THR A 72 0.75 7.46 15.30
N PHE A 73 1.46 6.68 14.49
CA PHE A 73 0.96 6.15 13.22
C PHE A 73 -0.26 5.23 13.45
N VAL A 74 -0.12 4.27 14.37
CA VAL A 74 -1.20 3.35 14.78
C VAL A 74 -2.40 4.12 15.32
N ALA A 75 -2.19 5.08 16.22
CA ALA A 75 -3.27 5.90 16.76
C ALA A 75 -4.00 6.70 15.67
N SER A 76 -3.26 7.25 14.69
CA SER A 76 -3.84 8.02 13.58
C SER A 76 -4.63 7.17 12.58
N LYS A 77 -4.36 5.86 12.52
CA LYS A 77 -4.98 4.88 11.62
C LYS A 77 -5.67 3.75 12.38
N ARG A 78 -6.22 4.05 13.56
CA ARG A 78 -6.75 3.06 14.50
C ARG A 78 -7.68 2.03 13.85
N ALA A 79 -8.62 2.46 13.00
CA ALA A 79 -9.55 1.54 12.33
C ALA A 79 -8.85 0.49 11.45
N CYS A 80 -7.73 0.85 10.81
CA CYS A 80 -6.92 -0.08 10.03
C CYS A 80 -6.19 -1.07 10.95
N PHE A 81 -5.58 -0.57 12.03
CA PHE A 81 -4.78 -1.39 12.95
C PHE A 81 -5.61 -2.27 13.88
N GLU A 82 -6.88 -1.94 14.14
CA GLU A 82 -7.85 -2.85 14.77
C GLU A 82 -8.06 -4.13 13.95
N LEU A 83 -7.86 -4.07 12.63
CA LEU A 83 -8.05 -5.18 11.69
C LEU A 83 -6.73 -5.78 11.17
N SER A 84 -5.58 -5.19 11.52
CA SER A 84 -4.28 -5.58 10.96
C SER A 84 -3.50 -6.45 11.92
N ARG A 85 -2.74 -7.40 11.38
CA ARG A 85 -1.60 -7.96 12.09
C ARG A 85 -0.44 -6.97 12.05
N TYR A 86 0.21 -6.78 13.19
CA TYR A 86 1.46 -6.04 13.22
C TYR A 86 2.39 -6.50 14.33
N SER A 87 3.66 -6.17 14.19
CA SER A 87 4.66 -6.38 15.24
C SER A 87 5.53 -5.16 15.43
N TYR A 88 5.90 -4.88 16.68
CA TYR A 88 6.92 -3.91 17.05
C TYR A 88 8.14 -4.68 17.59
N ILE A 89 9.32 -4.36 17.08
CA ILE A 89 10.60 -4.93 17.50
C ILE A 89 11.40 -3.80 18.12
N GLY A 90 11.63 -3.89 19.43
CA GLY A 90 12.40 -2.92 20.19
C GLY A 90 13.90 -2.98 19.89
N PRO A 91 14.68 -1.99 20.37
CA PRO A 91 16.12 -1.91 20.10
C PRO A 91 16.92 -3.07 20.72
N ASP A 92 16.37 -3.73 21.73
CA ASP A 92 16.93 -4.94 22.36
C ASP A 92 16.51 -6.25 21.64
N GLY A 93 15.74 -6.14 20.56
CA GLY A 93 15.21 -7.27 19.80
C GLY A 93 13.94 -7.89 20.41
N GLN A 94 13.40 -7.35 21.51
CA GLN A 94 12.12 -7.82 22.03
C GLN A 94 11.00 -7.53 21.03
N LYS A 95 10.13 -8.52 20.83
CA LYS A 95 9.06 -8.46 19.85
C LYS A 95 7.69 -8.46 20.51
N GLU A 96 6.93 -7.42 20.24
CA GLU A 96 5.51 -7.29 20.56
C GLU A 96 4.70 -7.69 19.33
N HIS A 97 3.64 -8.48 19.53
CA HIS A 97 2.75 -8.94 18.48
C HIS A 97 1.33 -8.44 18.75
N HIS A 98 0.65 -8.01 17.70
CA HIS A 98 -0.75 -7.63 17.73
C HIS A 98 -1.53 -8.40 16.67
N GLU A 99 -2.63 -9.02 17.10
CA GLU A 99 -3.57 -9.73 16.25
C GLU A 99 -4.82 -8.87 16.00
N PRO A 100 -5.51 -9.04 14.87
CA PRO A 100 -6.78 -8.38 14.59
C PRO A 100 -7.81 -8.66 15.69
N ASP A 101 -8.69 -7.70 15.94
CA ASP A 101 -9.78 -7.89 16.89
C ASP A 101 -10.69 -9.05 16.41
N PRO A 102 -10.85 -10.11 17.22
CA PRO A 102 -11.56 -11.32 16.82
C PRO A 102 -13.06 -11.08 16.52
N LEU A 103 -13.62 -9.94 16.94
CA LEU A 103 -15.00 -9.57 16.61
C LEU A 103 -15.21 -9.30 15.11
N TYR A 104 -14.15 -8.94 14.39
CA TYR A 104 -14.18 -8.67 12.95
C TYR A 104 -13.63 -9.82 12.12
N GLY A 105 -12.69 -10.60 12.68
CA GLY A 105 -11.96 -11.63 11.96
C GLY A 105 -10.68 -11.11 11.31
N ASP A 106 -9.98 -11.98 10.60
CA ASP A 106 -8.66 -11.72 10.03
C ASP A 106 -8.68 -11.91 8.50
N PHE A 107 -8.88 -10.81 7.78
CA PHE A 107 -9.13 -10.80 6.34
C PHE A 107 -8.35 -9.73 5.56
N LEU A 108 -7.46 -8.98 6.22
CA LEU A 108 -6.55 -8.08 5.53
C LEU A 108 -5.35 -8.86 4.98
N ASP A 109 -4.94 -8.51 3.75
CA ASP A 109 -3.83 -9.10 3.03
C ASP A 109 -2.51 -8.32 3.19
N VAL A 110 -2.47 -7.39 4.14
CA VAL A 110 -1.30 -6.60 4.51
C VAL A 110 -0.98 -6.83 5.98
N GLU A 111 0.31 -7.00 6.27
CA GLU A 111 0.85 -7.11 7.62
C GLU A 111 1.98 -6.09 7.83
N TRP A 112 2.15 -5.63 9.06
CA TRP A 112 3.09 -4.57 9.39
C TRP A 112 4.20 -5.04 10.34
N GLN A 113 5.40 -4.50 10.15
CA GLN A 113 6.50 -4.65 11.09
C GLN A 113 7.15 -3.28 11.34
N PHE A 114 7.35 -2.95 12.61
CA PHE A 114 8.00 -1.73 13.04
C PHE A 114 9.27 -2.10 13.77
N LEU A 115 10.42 -1.64 13.27
CA LEU A 115 11.73 -1.99 13.80
C LEU A 115 12.42 -0.74 14.36
N ASP A 116 12.65 -0.72 15.67
CA ASP A 116 13.36 0.35 16.36
C ASP A 116 14.88 0.15 16.25
N ALA A 117 15.38 0.31 15.03
CA ALA A 117 16.79 0.23 14.70
C ALA A 117 17.10 1.08 13.47
N GLY A 118 18.02 2.03 13.64
CA GLY A 118 18.54 2.88 12.57
C GLY A 118 19.78 2.31 11.87
N PRO A 119 20.29 3.00 10.83
CA PRO A 119 21.53 2.64 10.15
C PRO A 119 22.71 2.50 11.12
N GLY A 120 23.47 1.41 10.99
CA GLY A 120 24.60 1.09 11.87
C GLY A 120 24.22 0.39 13.18
N HIS A 121 22.92 0.19 13.46
CA HIS A 121 22.48 -0.62 14.59
C HIS A 121 22.59 -2.13 14.24
N PRO A 122 23.19 -2.99 15.10
CA PRO A 122 23.38 -4.42 14.80
C PRO A 122 22.08 -5.16 14.47
N LEU A 123 20.98 -4.81 15.15
CA LEU A 123 19.66 -5.40 14.91
C LEU A 123 19.18 -5.17 13.46
N LEU A 124 19.38 -3.96 12.91
CA LEU A 124 19.01 -3.68 11.53
C LEU A 124 19.89 -4.45 10.56
N GLU A 125 21.19 -4.57 10.85
CA GLU A 125 22.11 -5.36 10.02
C GLU A 125 21.73 -6.84 9.98
N GLU A 126 21.42 -7.44 11.14
CA GLU A 126 20.94 -8.81 11.26
C GLU A 126 19.64 -9.00 10.48
N GLN A 127 18.70 -8.08 10.66
CA GLN A 127 17.41 -8.15 9.99
C GLN A 127 17.55 -8.01 8.46
N MET A 128 18.47 -7.15 7.97
CA MET A 128 18.79 -7.06 6.54
C MET A 128 19.43 -8.34 6.00
N ARG A 129 20.26 -9.06 6.78
CA ARG A 129 20.78 -10.37 6.36
C ARG A 129 19.67 -11.39 6.20
N VAL A 130 18.71 -11.41 7.12
CA VAL A 130 17.52 -12.26 7.02
C VAL A 130 16.74 -11.91 5.75
N TRP A 131 16.43 -10.63 5.52
CA TRP A 131 15.71 -10.22 4.31
C TRP A 131 16.45 -10.60 3.02
N SER A 132 17.76 -10.37 2.96
CA SER A 132 18.57 -10.80 1.80
C SER A 132 18.52 -12.31 1.61
N GLY A 133 18.66 -13.10 2.68
CA GLY A 133 18.61 -14.56 2.60
C GLY A 133 17.25 -15.10 2.16
N GLU A 134 16.15 -14.49 2.59
CA GLU A 134 14.79 -14.83 2.14
C GLU A 134 14.59 -14.48 0.65
N GLN A 135 15.16 -13.35 0.18
CA GLN A 135 15.15 -12.97 -1.23
C GLN A 135 15.92 -14.00 -2.07
N ASP A 136 17.14 -14.34 -1.67
CA ASP A 136 18.01 -15.29 -2.39
C ASP A 136 17.40 -16.71 -2.41
N ALA A 137 16.67 -17.08 -1.36
CA ALA A 137 15.92 -18.32 -1.29
C ALA A 137 14.61 -18.32 -2.13
N GLY A 138 14.26 -17.19 -2.77
CA GLY A 138 13.03 -17.04 -3.54
C GLY A 138 11.76 -17.07 -2.68
N ARG A 139 11.87 -16.77 -1.38
CA ARG A 139 10.75 -16.75 -0.41
C ARG A 139 10.10 -15.38 -0.29
N GLN A 140 10.77 -14.32 -0.73
CA GLN A 140 10.18 -12.98 -0.83
C GLN A 140 10.66 -12.24 -2.09
N GLN A 141 9.93 -11.19 -2.46
CA GLN A 141 10.38 -10.14 -3.36
C GLN A 141 10.55 -8.85 -2.57
N LEU A 142 11.79 -8.56 -2.21
CA LEU A 142 12.20 -7.42 -1.40
C LEU A 142 12.31 -6.15 -2.24
N ARG A 143 11.72 -5.08 -1.74
CA ARG A 143 11.91 -3.71 -2.22
C ARG A 143 12.22 -2.81 -1.04
N MET A 144 13.14 -1.86 -1.24
CA MET A 144 13.55 -0.96 -0.18
C MET A 144 13.35 0.50 -0.59
N VAL A 145 12.76 1.30 0.29
CA VAL A 145 12.63 2.76 0.13
C VAL A 145 13.42 3.43 1.22
N VAL A 146 14.28 4.38 0.88
CA VAL A 146 15.03 5.21 1.82
C VAL A 146 14.43 6.62 1.82
N CYS A 147 13.91 7.05 2.96
CA CYS A 147 13.06 8.24 3.04
C CYS A 147 13.28 9.08 4.32
N TYR A 148 14.52 9.46 4.60
CA TYR A 148 14.84 10.40 5.67
C TYR A 148 14.45 11.84 5.32
N ASP A 149 14.23 12.67 6.34
CA ASP A 149 13.96 14.11 6.18
C ASP A 149 15.14 14.86 5.52
N SER A 150 16.36 14.39 5.78
CA SER A 150 17.60 14.89 5.19
C SER A 150 17.98 14.04 3.98
N GLN A 151 18.12 14.68 2.80
CA GLN A 151 18.58 13.99 1.60
C GLN A 151 20.00 13.44 1.79
N ASP A 152 20.90 14.17 2.46
CA ASP A 152 22.27 13.72 2.70
C ASP A 152 22.30 12.44 3.55
N ASP A 153 21.44 12.33 4.56
CA ASP A 153 21.33 11.14 5.39
C ASP A 153 20.73 9.95 4.63
N ALA A 154 19.75 10.23 3.75
CA ALA A 154 19.21 9.22 2.85
C ALA A 154 20.26 8.72 1.85
N GLU A 155 21.02 9.61 1.23
CA GLU A 155 22.09 9.28 0.29
C GLU A 155 23.18 8.47 0.98
N ARG A 156 23.65 8.93 2.14
CA ARG A 156 24.64 8.21 2.95
C ARG A 156 24.15 6.82 3.34
N THR A 157 22.91 6.70 3.83
CA THR A 157 22.34 5.42 4.24
C THR A 157 22.28 4.45 3.05
N LEU A 158 21.77 4.91 1.91
CA LEU A 158 21.62 4.07 0.72
C LEU A 158 22.97 3.62 0.16
N LEU A 159 23.93 4.53 0.03
CA LEU A 159 25.25 4.24 -0.55
C LEU A 159 26.14 3.42 0.40
N CYS A 160 25.83 3.41 1.70
CA CYS A 160 26.51 2.58 2.70
C CYS A 160 25.79 1.25 2.99
N LEU A 161 24.76 0.88 2.22
CA LEU A 161 24.12 -0.42 2.39
C LEU A 161 25.12 -1.58 2.22
N PRO A 162 25.02 -2.65 3.02
CA PRO A 162 25.90 -3.81 2.89
C PRO A 162 25.86 -4.47 1.50
N SER A 163 26.96 -5.10 1.07
CA SER A 163 27.10 -5.68 -0.27
C SER A 163 26.05 -6.76 -0.60
N TYR A 164 25.56 -7.50 0.41
CA TYR A 164 24.50 -8.49 0.21
C TYR A 164 23.15 -7.85 -0.17
N MET A 165 22.94 -6.56 0.11
CA MET A 165 21.74 -5.83 -0.30
C MET A 165 21.82 -5.34 -1.75
N MET A 166 22.93 -5.56 -2.49
CA MET A 166 23.10 -4.97 -3.82
C MET A 166 22.12 -5.49 -4.87
N SER A 167 21.64 -6.73 -4.74
CA SER A 167 20.60 -7.31 -5.62
C SER A 167 19.20 -6.73 -5.39
N CYS A 168 18.94 -6.14 -4.22
CA CYS A 168 17.66 -5.53 -3.91
C CYS A 168 17.42 -4.28 -4.77
N LEU A 169 16.20 -4.11 -5.30
CA LEU A 169 15.78 -2.86 -5.92
C LEU A 169 15.47 -1.83 -4.84
N LYS A 170 16.19 -0.70 -4.88
CA LYS A 170 15.99 0.41 -3.93
C LYS A 170 15.37 1.62 -4.60
N ALA A 171 14.71 2.42 -3.78
CA ALA A 171 14.25 3.75 -4.13
C ALA A 171 14.68 4.76 -3.08
N ILE A 172 14.98 5.99 -3.50
CA ILE A 172 15.35 7.08 -2.59
C ILE A 172 14.57 8.35 -2.91
N TYR A 173 14.10 9.01 -1.85
CA TYR A 173 13.47 10.32 -1.97
C TYR A 173 14.53 11.40 -2.16
N VAL A 174 14.36 12.18 -3.21
CA VAL A 174 15.26 13.28 -3.58
C VAL A 174 14.46 14.58 -3.60
N SER A 175 14.86 15.52 -2.74
CA SER A 175 14.24 16.84 -2.63
C SER A 175 14.95 17.91 -3.48
N GLN A 176 16.24 17.72 -3.75
CA GLN A 176 17.11 18.64 -4.47
C GLN A 176 17.83 17.93 -5.63
N ASN A 177 18.89 18.54 -6.19
CA ASN A 177 19.61 18.00 -7.34
C ASN A 177 20.23 16.61 -7.04
N PRO A 178 19.88 15.53 -7.77
CA PRO A 178 20.37 14.16 -7.54
C PRO A 178 21.72 13.87 -8.23
N ALA A 179 22.60 14.86 -8.43
CA ALA A 179 23.82 14.67 -9.23
C ALA A 179 24.70 13.52 -8.71
N LEU A 180 24.92 13.43 -7.39
CA LEU A 180 25.67 12.34 -6.76
C LEU A 180 25.03 10.98 -7.04
N LEU A 181 23.71 10.88 -6.85
CA LEU A 181 22.96 9.65 -7.08
C LEU A 181 22.98 9.24 -8.57
N LYS A 182 22.91 10.19 -9.50
CA LYS A 182 23.05 9.93 -10.94
C LYS A 182 24.43 9.33 -11.25
N THR A 183 25.50 9.84 -10.64
CA THR A 183 26.84 9.25 -10.76
C THR A 183 26.92 7.85 -10.14
N ALA A 184 26.34 7.65 -8.95
CA ALA A 184 26.29 6.35 -8.29
C ALA A 184 25.54 5.31 -9.13
N ILE A 185 24.39 5.66 -9.71
CA ILE A 185 23.63 4.81 -10.63
C ILE A 185 24.46 4.46 -11.86
N ALA A 186 25.10 5.45 -12.49
CA ALA A 186 25.91 5.24 -13.69
C ALA A 186 27.12 4.33 -13.44
N SER A 187 27.63 4.26 -12.22
CA SER A 187 28.73 3.37 -11.85
C SER A 187 28.34 1.88 -11.82
N GLY A 188 27.05 1.56 -11.63
CA GLY A 188 26.56 0.20 -11.44
C GLY A 188 26.96 -0.47 -10.11
N GLN A 189 27.77 0.19 -9.26
CA GLN A 189 28.33 -0.40 -8.05
C GLN A 189 27.29 -0.68 -6.96
N PHE A 190 26.22 0.11 -6.91
CA PHE A 190 25.23 0.09 -5.81
C PHE A 190 23.97 -0.73 -6.12
N GLY A 191 24.00 -1.47 -7.23
CA GLY A 191 22.84 -2.18 -7.76
C GLY A 191 21.76 -1.23 -8.30
N PRO A 192 20.53 -1.72 -8.53
CA PRO A 192 19.49 -0.92 -9.12
C PRO A 192 18.87 0.05 -8.11
N ILE A 193 18.89 1.35 -8.46
CA ILE A 193 18.37 2.45 -7.65
C ILE A 193 17.39 3.28 -8.48
N LEU A 194 16.23 3.55 -7.90
CA LEU A 194 15.21 4.44 -8.42
C LEU A 194 15.17 5.75 -7.66
N LEU A 195 14.97 6.85 -8.39
CA LEU A 195 14.87 8.19 -7.82
C LEU A 195 13.42 8.64 -7.86
N PHE A 196 12.92 9.24 -6.78
CA PHE A 196 11.61 9.88 -6.78
C PHE A 196 11.60 11.15 -5.92
N GLY A 197 10.69 12.08 -6.23
CA GLY A 197 10.54 13.32 -5.48
C GLY A 197 10.80 14.59 -6.30
N PRO A 198 10.69 15.77 -5.69
CA PRO A 198 10.82 17.07 -6.36
C PRO A 198 12.13 17.29 -7.09
N GLY A 199 13.21 16.64 -6.65
CA GLY A 199 14.52 16.70 -7.30
C GLY A 199 14.62 15.93 -8.62
N THR A 200 13.56 15.24 -9.03
CA THR A 200 13.55 14.37 -10.21
C THR A 200 12.72 14.94 -11.35
N ASP A 201 13.08 14.56 -12.59
CA ASP A 201 12.36 14.98 -13.80
C ASP A 201 10.93 14.40 -13.89
N THR A 202 10.60 13.45 -13.01
CA THR A 202 9.30 12.77 -13.01
C THR A 202 8.26 13.44 -12.11
N TYR A 203 8.63 14.48 -11.36
CA TYR A 203 7.77 15.13 -10.36
C TYR A 203 6.51 15.78 -10.98
N ASP A 204 5.37 15.64 -10.29
CA ASP A 204 4.03 16.12 -10.67
C ASP A 204 3.60 17.15 -9.62
N PRO A 205 4.19 18.35 -9.63
CA PRO A 205 3.97 19.36 -8.59
C PRO A 205 2.52 19.82 -8.49
N LEU A 206 1.77 19.71 -9.59
CA LEU A 206 0.37 20.15 -9.68
C LEU A 206 -0.62 19.00 -9.47
N PHE A 207 -0.13 17.77 -9.22
CA PHE A 207 -0.96 16.57 -9.06
C PHE A 207 -1.90 16.33 -10.24
N GLU A 208 -1.57 16.82 -11.42
CA GLU A 208 -2.47 16.81 -12.58
C GLU A 208 -2.76 15.38 -13.01
N ALA A 209 -1.73 14.56 -13.05
CA ALA A 209 -1.86 13.24 -13.62
C ALA A 209 -2.48 12.26 -12.61
N ARG A 210 -2.25 12.48 -11.32
CA ARG A 210 -3.05 11.91 -10.24
C ARG A 210 -4.52 12.24 -10.41
N ALA A 211 -4.87 13.52 -10.55
CA ALA A 211 -6.25 13.93 -10.72
C ALA A 211 -6.87 13.33 -11.99
N LYS A 212 -6.16 13.35 -13.12
CA LYS A 212 -6.60 12.74 -14.39
C LYS A 212 -6.91 11.24 -14.24
N ALA A 213 -6.05 10.49 -13.56
CA ALA A 213 -6.26 9.07 -13.29
C ALA A 213 -7.52 8.83 -12.46
N GLY A 214 -7.71 9.57 -11.36
CA GLY A 214 -8.91 9.47 -10.53
C GLY A 214 -10.20 9.89 -11.27
N MET A 215 -10.14 10.96 -12.07
CA MET A 215 -11.28 11.42 -12.88
C MET A 215 -11.74 10.38 -13.90
N GLN A 216 -10.83 9.64 -14.51
CA GLN A 216 -11.18 8.56 -15.45
C GLN A 216 -12.02 7.48 -14.77
N VAL A 217 -11.56 6.99 -13.61
CA VAL A 217 -12.29 5.98 -12.82
C VAL A 217 -13.65 6.51 -12.37
N ASN A 218 -13.69 7.76 -11.87
CA ASN A 218 -14.96 8.35 -11.46
C ASN A 218 -15.92 8.57 -12.63
N THR A 219 -15.42 8.83 -13.84
CA THR A 219 -16.26 8.98 -15.04
C THR A 219 -16.95 7.66 -15.38
N ILE A 220 -16.23 6.53 -15.26
CA ILE A 220 -16.81 5.18 -15.41
C ILE A 220 -17.89 4.95 -14.36
N TYR A 221 -17.59 5.26 -13.09
CA TYR A 221 -18.54 5.06 -12.00
C TYR A 221 -19.81 5.91 -12.18
N GLU A 222 -19.66 7.21 -12.48
CA GLU A 222 -20.78 8.14 -12.67
C GLU A 222 -21.64 7.74 -13.87
N SER A 223 -21.07 7.21 -14.95
CA SER A 223 -21.84 6.79 -16.12
C SER A 223 -22.69 5.53 -15.90
N HIS A 224 -22.28 4.64 -14.99
CA HIS A 224 -22.98 3.38 -14.73
C HIS A 224 -23.95 3.46 -13.55
N PHE A 225 -23.62 4.25 -12.52
CA PHE A 225 -24.35 4.22 -11.24
C PHE A 225 -25.13 5.50 -10.92
N SER A 226 -24.94 6.59 -11.69
CA SER A 226 -25.70 7.82 -11.49
C SER A 226 -26.84 7.93 -12.49
N ALA A 227 -28.07 8.14 -12.01
CA ALA A 227 -29.26 8.29 -12.85
C ALA A 227 -29.20 9.53 -13.78
N THR A 228 -28.38 10.53 -13.41
CA THR A 228 -28.12 11.72 -14.23
C THR A 228 -26.62 12.02 -14.15
N PRO A 229 -25.80 11.40 -15.02
CA PRO A 229 -24.36 11.56 -14.98
C PRO A 229 -23.94 13.02 -15.18
N ARG A 230 -23.11 13.53 -14.28
CA ARG A 230 -22.57 14.88 -14.38
C ARG A 230 -21.34 14.93 -15.29
N PRO A 231 -20.97 16.12 -15.81
CA PRO A 231 -19.70 16.31 -16.51
C PRO A 231 -18.51 15.88 -15.62
N PRO A 232 -17.43 15.30 -16.20
CA PRO A 232 -16.33 14.70 -15.43
C PRO A 232 -15.74 15.61 -14.34
N LEU A 233 -15.54 16.89 -14.66
CA LEU A 233 -14.94 17.85 -13.73
C LEU A 233 -15.88 18.17 -12.55
N GLU A 234 -17.17 18.34 -12.83
CA GLU A 234 -18.19 18.59 -11.81
C GLU A 234 -18.36 17.37 -10.90
N ALA A 235 -18.46 16.18 -11.50
CA ALA A 235 -18.54 14.92 -10.78
C ALA A 235 -17.33 14.75 -9.85
N TRP A 236 -16.12 14.99 -10.36
CA TRP A 236 -14.88 14.89 -9.59
C TRP A 236 -14.84 15.82 -8.38
N TYR A 237 -15.15 17.10 -8.55
CA TYR A 237 -15.09 18.06 -7.45
C TYR A 237 -16.21 17.89 -6.43
N SER A 238 -17.28 17.17 -6.77
CA SER A 238 -18.35 16.82 -5.84
C SER A 238 -18.02 15.64 -4.92
N LEU A 239 -16.96 14.87 -5.21
CA LEU A 239 -16.56 13.72 -4.41
C LEU A 239 -15.94 14.13 -3.08
N ARG A 240 -16.18 13.29 -2.06
CA ARG A 240 -15.39 13.28 -0.82
C ARG A 240 -13.94 12.90 -1.14
N GLU A 241 -12.99 13.43 -0.37
CA GLU A 241 -11.56 13.14 -0.56
C GLU A 241 -11.22 11.64 -0.46
N SER A 242 -11.93 10.88 0.38
CA SER A 242 -11.77 9.42 0.47
C SER A 242 -12.16 8.72 -0.83
N HIS A 243 -13.21 9.19 -1.51
CA HIS A 243 -13.64 8.65 -2.79
C HIS A 243 -12.70 9.07 -3.93
N LYS A 244 -12.23 10.33 -3.93
CA LYS A 244 -11.18 10.77 -4.87
C LYS A 244 -9.92 9.90 -4.75
N SER A 245 -9.48 9.66 -3.51
CA SER A 245 -8.34 8.79 -3.22
C SER A 245 -8.58 7.37 -3.71
N SER A 246 -9.76 6.81 -3.46
CA SER A 246 -10.10 5.46 -3.95
C SER A 246 -10.09 5.37 -5.48
N SER A 247 -10.64 6.35 -6.19
CA SER A 247 -10.57 6.40 -7.65
C SER A 247 -9.13 6.50 -8.18
N ILE A 248 -8.29 7.32 -7.54
CA ILE A 248 -6.86 7.45 -7.89
C ILE A 248 -6.16 6.10 -7.73
N TYR A 249 -6.30 5.47 -6.57
CA TYR A 249 -5.59 4.23 -6.27
C TYR A 249 -6.13 3.03 -7.04
N SER A 250 -7.42 3.02 -7.38
CA SER A 250 -8.00 2.05 -8.32
C SER A 250 -7.28 2.12 -9.67
N SER A 251 -7.19 3.32 -10.26
CA SER A 251 -6.46 3.54 -11.52
C SER A 251 -4.99 3.11 -11.42
N PHE A 252 -4.33 3.50 -10.34
CA PHE A 252 -2.90 3.27 -10.13
C PHE A 252 -2.54 1.82 -9.84
N ALA A 253 -3.47 1.02 -9.33
CA ALA A 253 -3.26 -0.41 -9.10
C ALA A 253 -3.35 -1.25 -10.39
N MET A 254 -4.05 -0.77 -11.43
CA MET A 254 -4.32 -1.57 -12.64
C MET A 254 -3.06 -2.02 -13.39
N PRO A 255 -2.02 -1.18 -13.59
CA PRO A 255 -0.78 -1.64 -14.23
C PRO A 255 -0.15 -2.82 -13.48
N LEU A 256 -0.04 -2.75 -12.15
CA LEU A 256 0.50 -3.83 -11.33
C LEU A 256 -0.36 -5.10 -11.46
N ARG A 257 -1.68 -4.95 -11.45
CA ARG A 257 -2.60 -6.08 -11.61
C ARG A 257 -2.40 -6.78 -12.95
N ARG A 258 -2.26 -6.04 -14.06
CA ARG A 258 -2.03 -6.64 -15.38
C ARG A 258 -0.75 -7.48 -15.42
N SER A 259 0.26 -7.10 -14.65
CA SER A 259 1.50 -7.88 -14.54
C SER A 259 1.37 -9.10 -13.62
N CYS A 260 0.58 -9.00 -12.55
CA CYS A 260 0.42 -10.06 -11.54
C CYS A 260 -0.62 -11.12 -11.94
N PHE A 261 -1.71 -10.70 -12.56
CA PHE A 261 -2.83 -11.55 -12.94
C PHE A 261 -2.66 -11.93 -14.42
N GLY A 262 -2.15 -13.14 -14.67
CA GLY A 262 -2.04 -13.68 -16.03
C GLY A 262 -3.40 -14.01 -16.64
N HIS A 263 -3.41 -14.47 -17.90
CA HIS A 263 -4.63 -14.92 -18.59
C HIS A 263 -5.39 -16.04 -17.85
N ASP A 264 -4.72 -16.77 -16.96
CA ASP A 264 -5.28 -17.90 -16.21
C ASP A 264 -5.93 -17.49 -14.87
N CYS A 265 -5.88 -16.21 -14.48
CA CYS A 265 -6.55 -15.75 -13.27
C CYS A 265 -8.05 -15.63 -13.51
N SER A 266 -8.84 -16.04 -12.51
CA SER A 266 -10.30 -15.89 -12.60
C SER A 266 -10.69 -14.43 -12.47
N GLU A 267 -11.80 -14.03 -13.10
CA GLU A 267 -12.39 -12.70 -12.90
C GLU A 267 -12.57 -12.40 -11.39
N ARG A 268 -13.07 -13.39 -10.64
CA ARG A 268 -13.26 -13.32 -9.19
C ARG A 268 -12.00 -12.89 -8.44
N ASP A 269 -10.81 -13.37 -8.83
CA ASP A 269 -9.55 -13.00 -8.17
C ASP A 269 -9.21 -11.52 -8.36
N LEU A 270 -9.49 -10.97 -9.54
CA LEU A 270 -9.30 -9.55 -9.84
C LEU A 270 -10.28 -8.69 -9.05
N LEU A 271 -11.56 -9.10 -8.96
CA LEU A 271 -12.58 -8.39 -8.20
C LEU A 271 -12.26 -8.39 -6.69
N GLU A 272 -11.90 -9.55 -6.13
CA GLU A 272 -11.47 -9.64 -4.73
C GLU A 272 -10.22 -8.77 -4.45
N CYS A 273 -9.29 -8.71 -5.40
CA CYS A 273 -8.11 -7.84 -5.30
C CYS A 273 -8.49 -6.34 -5.35
N GLU A 274 -9.45 -5.94 -6.18
CA GLU A 274 -9.97 -4.57 -6.18
C GLU A 274 -10.69 -4.23 -4.88
N HIS A 275 -11.47 -5.16 -4.34
CA HIS A 275 -12.13 -4.98 -3.06
C HIS A 275 -11.14 -4.79 -1.91
N ARG A 276 -10.10 -5.62 -1.81
CA ARG A 276 -9.02 -5.48 -0.81
C ARG A 276 -8.31 -4.12 -0.90
N ARG A 277 -8.06 -3.64 -2.12
CA ARG A 277 -7.51 -2.31 -2.39
C ARG A 277 -8.44 -1.19 -1.94
N TRP A 278 -9.74 -1.32 -2.24
CA TRP A 278 -10.74 -0.37 -1.81
C TRP A 278 -10.85 -0.33 -0.27
N MET A 279 -10.89 -1.49 0.40
CA MET A 279 -10.93 -1.58 1.86
C MET A 279 -9.75 -0.86 2.50
N SER A 280 -8.53 -1.12 2.01
CA SER A 280 -7.31 -0.47 2.50
C SER A 280 -7.38 1.06 2.33
N THR A 281 -7.95 1.53 1.23
CA THR A 281 -8.16 2.98 1.01
C THR A 281 -9.13 3.58 2.02
N MET A 282 -10.25 2.91 2.29
CA MET A 282 -11.27 3.39 3.22
C MET A 282 -10.75 3.39 4.66
N LEU A 283 -10.10 2.31 5.09
CA LEU A 283 -9.48 2.18 6.40
C LEU A 283 -8.40 3.26 6.62
N MET A 284 -7.52 3.48 5.64
CA MET A 284 -6.51 4.54 5.71
C MET A 284 -7.11 5.96 5.71
N SER A 285 -8.32 6.11 5.19
CA SER A 285 -9.08 7.36 5.22
C SER A 285 -9.89 7.56 6.51
N GLY A 286 -9.82 6.61 7.46
CA GLY A 286 -10.48 6.69 8.76
C GLY A 286 -11.87 6.04 8.84
N TYR A 287 -12.32 5.35 7.79
CA TYR A 287 -13.53 4.53 7.91
C TYR A 287 -13.27 3.30 8.79
N ARG A 288 -14.29 2.87 9.52
CA ARG A 288 -14.27 1.67 10.36
C ARG A 288 -15.20 0.60 9.83
N ALA A 289 -14.81 -0.66 9.98
CA ALA A 289 -15.71 -1.79 9.79
C ALA A 289 -16.80 -1.83 10.88
N LEU A 290 -17.91 -2.48 10.55
CA LEU A 290 -18.92 -2.89 11.52
C LEU A 290 -18.75 -4.38 11.80
N ILE A 291 -19.10 -4.82 13.01
CA ILE A 291 -19.12 -6.26 13.30
C ILE A 291 -20.32 -6.93 12.60
N PRO A 292 -20.29 -8.25 12.30
CA PRO A 292 -21.33 -8.93 11.52
C PRO A 292 -22.77 -8.67 12.01
N GLY A 293 -23.00 -8.71 13.33
CA GLY A 293 -24.32 -8.43 13.91
C GLY A 293 -24.81 -7.00 13.70
N GLU A 294 -23.91 -6.03 13.65
CA GLU A 294 -24.26 -4.63 13.34
C GLU A 294 -24.55 -4.43 11.86
N ILE A 295 -23.80 -5.10 10.96
CA ILE A 295 -24.03 -5.04 9.51
C ILE A 295 -25.45 -5.51 9.20
N ALA A 296 -25.85 -6.67 9.73
CA ALA A 296 -27.19 -7.20 9.54
C ALA A 296 -28.27 -6.19 9.97
N ARG A 297 -28.12 -5.61 11.17
CA ARG A 297 -29.06 -4.60 11.69
C ARG A 297 -29.11 -3.35 10.81
N VAL A 298 -27.96 -2.79 10.43
CA VAL A 298 -27.89 -1.55 9.61
C VAL A 298 -28.53 -1.75 8.24
N ARG A 299 -28.34 -2.92 7.63
CA ARG A 299 -28.99 -3.27 6.35
C ARG A 299 -30.50 -3.39 6.52
N THR A 300 -30.98 -4.13 7.54
CA THR A 300 -32.43 -4.28 7.80
C THR A 300 -33.11 -2.95 8.12
N GLU A 301 -32.44 -2.05 8.86
CA GLU A 301 -32.96 -0.72 9.20
C GLU A 301 -32.84 0.30 8.05
N GLY A 302 -32.15 -0.04 6.95
CA GLY A 302 -31.94 0.88 5.82
C GLY A 302 -31.01 2.06 6.14
N ARG A 303 -30.12 1.92 7.12
CA ARG A 303 -29.28 3.02 7.67
C ARG A 303 -27.87 3.08 7.10
N VAL A 304 -27.60 2.37 6.01
CA VAL A 304 -26.28 2.28 5.38
C VAL A 304 -25.68 3.67 5.10
N LYS A 305 -26.48 4.60 4.56
CA LYS A 305 -26.04 5.97 4.26
C LYS A 305 -25.66 6.75 5.52
N GLU A 306 -26.46 6.63 6.59
CA GLU A 306 -26.21 7.31 7.86
C GLU A 306 -24.90 6.83 8.49
N GLU A 307 -24.65 5.52 8.48
CA GLU A 307 -23.42 4.94 9.01
C GLU A 307 -22.19 5.35 8.17
N LYS A 308 -22.34 5.39 6.84
CA LYS A 308 -21.29 5.88 5.94
C LYS A 308 -20.93 7.34 6.23
N ASP A 309 -21.91 8.17 6.54
CA ASP A 309 -21.69 9.58 6.93
C ASP A 309 -21.00 9.72 8.29
N ARG A 310 -21.04 8.67 9.12
CA ARG A 310 -20.32 8.55 10.40
C ARG A 310 -18.98 7.81 10.27
N PHE A 311 -18.44 7.66 9.06
CA PHE A 311 -17.20 6.92 8.80
C PHE A 311 -17.27 5.44 9.22
N ARG A 312 -18.43 4.80 9.08
CA ARG A 312 -18.58 3.35 9.27
C ARG A 312 -19.12 2.73 7.99
N HIS A 313 -18.47 1.68 7.48
CA HIS A 313 -18.86 1.10 6.20
C HIS A 313 -19.20 -0.38 6.34
N VAL A 314 -20.41 -0.76 5.89
CA VAL A 314 -20.94 -2.12 5.97
C VAL A 314 -20.24 -3.10 5.03
N ASP A 315 -19.53 -2.57 4.03
CA ASP A 315 -18.83 -3.36 3.01
C ASP A 315 -17.32 -3.54 3.31
N ILE A 316 -16.81 -3.09 4.46
CA ILE A 316 -15.46 -3.48 4.90
C ILE A 316 -15.55 -4.87 5.52
N VAL A 317 -15.64 -5.88 4.65
CA VAL A 317 -15.82 -7.30 4.94
C VAL A 317 -15.07 -8.14 3.89
N PRO A 318 -14.82 -9.44 4.13
CA PRO A 318 -14.35 -10.36 3.09
C PRO A 318 -15.18 -10.27 1.80
N TYR A 319 -14.55 -10.47 0.63
CA TYR A 319 -15.23 -10.34 -0.66
C TYR A 319 -16.44 -11.29 -0.79
N ASP A 320 -16.35 -12.49 -0.25
CA ASP A 320 -17.44 -13.47 -0.30
C ASP A 320 -18.67 -13.05 0.52
N ASP A 321 -18.48 -12.16 1.51
CA ASP A 321 -19.56 -11.61 2.35
C ASP A 321 -20.21 -10.35 1.75
N LEU A 322 -19.71 -9.86 0.61
CA LEU A 322 -20.33 -8.75 -0.10
C LEU A 322 -21.66 -9.15 -0.75
N PRO A 323 -22.67 -8.27 -0.74
CA PRO A 323 -23.83 -8.39 -1.63
C PRO A 323 -23.42 -8.37 -3.11
N GLU A 324 -24.16 -9.07 -3.97
CA GLU A 324 -23.90 -9.09 -5.42
C GLU A 324 -23.93 -7.69 -6.05
N GLU A 325 -24.82 -6.81 -5.60
CA GLU A 325 -24.89 -5.41 -6.07
C GLU A 325 -23.61 -4.60 -5.78
N GLU A 326 -22.86 -4.95 -4.74
CA GLU A 326 -21.59 -4.30 -4.42
C GLU A 326 -20.45 -4.91 -5.25
N LYS A 327 -20.47 -6.23 -5.48
CA LYS A 327 -19.51 -6.91 -6.37
C LYS A 327 -19.59 -6.40 -7.82
N ASP A 328 -20.80 -6.08 -8.28
CA ASP A 328 -21.02 -5.53 -9.62
C ASP A 328 -20.29 -4.18 -9.84
N LYS A 329 -20.08 -3.39 -8.78
CA LYS A 329 -19.34 -2.12 -8.87
C LYS A 329 -17.87 -2.35 -9.22
N ASP A 330 -17.24 -3.32 -8.57
CA ASP A 330 -15.86 -3.70 -8.86
C ASP A 330 -15.77 -4.29 -10.27
N ARG A 331 -16.77 -5.08 -10.70
CA ARG A 331 -16.80 -5.67 -12.05
C ARG A 331 -16.77 -4.60 -13.14
N VAL A 332 -17.64 -3.60 -13.05
CA VAL A 332 -17.69 -2.48 -14.01
C VAL A 332 -16.33 -1.76 -14.11
N LEU A 333 -15.66 -1.54 -12.96
CA LEU A 333 -14.35 -0.88 -12.95
C LEU A 333 -13.27 -1.77 -13.56
N VAL A 334 -13.21 -3.05 -13.19
CA VAL A 334 -12.22 -3.99 -13.70
C VAL A 334 -12.39 -4.19 -15.21
N GLU A 335 -13.59 -4.44 -15.71
CA GLU A 335 -13.85 -4.65 -17.16
C GLU A 335 -13.40 -3.46 -18.04
N GLN A 336 -13.44 -2.23 -17.51
CA GLN A 336 -13.14 -1.02 -18.28
C GLN A 336 -11.71 -0.51 -18.09
N LEU A 337 -11.05 -0.89 -16.98
CA LEU A 337 -9.72 -0.39 -16.64
C LEU A 337 -8.62 -1.43 -16.80
N TYR A 338 -8.96 -2.72 -16.71
CA TYR A 338 -8.05 -3.86 -16.86
C TYR A 338 -8.01 -4.31 -18.31
#